data_AF-A0A662GFH4-F1
#
_entry.id   AF-A0A662GFH4-F1
#
_cell.length_a   1.000
_cell.length_b   1.000
_cell.length_c   1.000
_cell.angle_alpha   90.00
_cell.angle_beta   90.00
_cell.angle_gamma   90.00
#
_symmetry.space_group_name_H-M   'P 1'
#
loop_
_entity.id
_entity.type
_entity.pdbx_description
1 polymer ?
#
loop_
_entity_poly.entity_id
_entity_poly.type
_entity_poly.pdbx_seq_one_letter_code
_entity_poly.pdbx_strand_id
1 'polypeptide(L)'
;MVAVAAFLALSPSIIIGEKIPELAGELEIILPESKDIVVKFKDVKIRFCKPLLLTDPEELEEYLLKTLPFYALHIAFAMEPISSNLFLRVEEEEIKNRLKKMIGFEKKFFDKLTVLLKEKASSYSLKPDSIIRAHAAAIDYDLWLINSVLEIGLTGFLKRLSERAIKEFEEFTNHLYLLFYVTMGIDMVLLEDSPYREDTLIMLVNLSSDYAEEVEDYLDTLSLLISNETYEALTDFMKE
;
A
#
# COMPACT_ATOMS: atom_id res chain seq x y z
N MET A 1 17.39 10.52 -1.36
CA MET A 1 17.60 10.09 0.06
C MET A 1 16.37 10.32 0.94
N VAL A 2 15.77 11.52 1.00
CA VAL A 2 14.53 11.74 1.77
C VAL A 2 13.34 10.92 1.22
N ALA A 3 13.32 10.65 -0.10
CA ALA A 3 12.32 9.80 -0.75
C ALA A 3 12.35 8.32 -0.30
N VAL A 4 13.51 7.80 0.13
CA VAL A 4 13.66 6.38 0.51
C VAL A 4 13.09 6.10 1.91
N ALA A 5 13.12 7.10 2.81
CA ALA A 5 12.59 6.94 4.17
C ALA A 5 11.05 6.93 4.22
N ALA A 6 10.38 7.57 3.25
CA ALA A 6 8.92 7.57 3.14
C ALA A 6 8.33 6.24 2.62
N PHE A 7 9.19 5.27 2.28
CA PHE A 7 8.78 4.03 1.62
C PHE A 7 8.74 2.80 2.51
N LEU A 8 9.44 2.77 3.64
CA LEU A 8 9.41 1.60 4.54
C LEU A 8 8.09 1.50 5.32
N ALA A 9 6.97 1.83 4.68
CA ALA A 9 5.63 1.77 5.22
C ALA A 9 4.86 0.69 4.48
N LEU A 10 4.16 -0.14 5.26
CA LEU A 10 3.14 -1.01 4.72
C LEU A 10 2.00 -0.19 4.10
N SER A 11 1.14 -0.83 3.35
CA SER A 11 -0.02 -0.20 2.75
C SER A 11 -0.94 0.35 3.84
N PRO A 12 -1.54 1.52 3.61
CA PRO A 12 -2.69 2.03 4.36
C PRO A 12 -3.80 1.03 4.67
N SER A 13 -4.02 0.08 3.76
CA SER A 13 -5.11 -0.90 3.85
C SER A 13 -5.01 -1.74 5.13
N ILE A 14 -3.80 -1.93 5.67
CA ILE A 14 -3.60 -2.73 6.87
C ILE A 14 -4.41 -2.26 8.08
N ILE A 15 -4.66 -0.95 8.16
CA ILE A 15 -5.42 -0.31 9.24
C ILE A 15 -6.90 -0.70 9.18
N ILE A 16 -7.41 -1.18 8.05
CA ILE A 16 -8.77 -1.74 7.94
C ILE A 16 -8.89 -3.01 8.79
N GLY A 17 -7.79 -3.72 9.07
CA GLY A 17 -7.76 -4.86 9.99
C GLY A 17 -8.33 -4.55 11.37
N GLU A 18 -8.19 -3.31 11.87
CA GLU A 18 -8.79 -2.85 13.14
C GLU A 18 -10.33 -2.84 13.11
N LYS A 19 -10.94 -2.79 11.92
CA LYS A 19 -12.39 -2.82 11.74
C LYS A 19 -12.94 -4.24 11.60
N ILE A 20 -12.08 -5.24 11.46
CA ILE A 20 -12.46 -6.65 11.35
C ILE A 20 -12.28 -7.29 12.74
N PRO A 21 -13.35 -7.60 13.48
CA PRO A 21 -13.26 -7.99 14.90
C PRO A 21 -12.33 -9.18 15.18
N GLU A 22 -12.26 -10.13 14.26
CA GLU A 22 -11.40 -11.32 14.36
C GLU A 22 -9.90 -11.00 14.19
N LEU A 23 -9.56 -9.87 13.57
CA LEU A 23 -8.20 -9.47 13.22
C LEU A 23 -7.66 -8.35 14.11
N ALA A 24 -8.52 -7.45 14.61
CA ALA A 24 -8.10 -6.29 15.39
C ALA A 24 -7.17 -6.64 16.57
N GLY A 25 -7.50 -7.70 17.33
CA GLY A 25 -6.65 -8.15 18.43
C GLY A 25 -5.29 -8.71 17.98
N GLU A 26 -5.24 -9.39 16.84
CA GLU A 26 -3.98 -9.87 16.26
C GLU A 26 -3.12 -8.70 15.76
N LEU A 27 -3.77 -7.71 15.12
CA LEU A 27 -3.11 -6.49 14.63
C LEU A 27 -2.53 -5.67 15.77
N GLU A 28 -3.26 -5.44 16.86
CA GLU A 28 -2.76 -4.69 18.03
C GLU A 28 -1.53 -5.37 18.66
N ILE A 29 -1.45 -6.71 18.65
CA ILE A 29 -0.28 -7.44 19.14
C ILE A 29 0.92 -7.25 18.19
N ILE A 30 0.67 -7.26 16.87
CA ILE A 30 1.72 -7.12 15.85
C ILE A 30 2.11 -5.65 15.65
N LEU A 31 1.23 -4.68 15.87
CA LEU A 31 1.41 -3.25 15.67
C LEU A 31 0.64 -2.49 16.77
N PRO A 32 1.22 -2.35 17.98
CA PRO A 32 0.57 -1.68 19.11
C PRO A 32 0.09 -0.25 18.82
N GLU A 33 0.72 0.41 17.85
CA GLU A 33 0.42 1.77 17.42
C GLU A 33 -0.79 1.85 16.48
N SER A 34 -1.37 0.72 16.07
CA SER A 34 -2.45 0.65 15.07
C SER A 34 -3.64 1.55 15.42
N LYS A 35 -4.06 1.57 16.69
CA LYS A 35 -5.18 2.39 17.16
C LYS A 35 -4.94 3.89 17.02
N ASP A 36 -3.75 4.37 17.36
CA ASP A 36 -3.39 5.78 17.23
C ASP A 36 -3.33 6.18 15.75
N ILE A 37 -2.92 5.24 14.90
CA ILE A 37 -2.82 5.45 13.45
C ILE A 37 -4.21 5.49 12.81
N VAL A 38 -5.18 4.69 13.25
CA VAL A 38 -6.59 4.82 12.81
C VAL A 38 -7.09 6.26 12.95
N VAL A 39 -6.75 6.95 14.04
CA VAL A 39 -7.13 8.35 14.27
C VAL A 39 -6.48 9.28 13.24
N LYS A 40 -5.17 9.14 13.00
CA LYS A 40 -4.47 9.95 11.98
C LYS A 40 -5.02 9.70 10.57
N PHE A 41 -5.34 8.45 10.25
CA PHE A 41 -5.90 8.07 8.96
C PHE A 41 -7.30 8.64 8.74
N LYS A 42 -8.09 8.80 9.80
CA LYS A 42 -9.37 9.50 9.72
C LYS A 42 -9.19 10.95 9.24
N ASP A 43 -8.18 11.65 9.74
CA ASP A 43 -7.89 13.02 9.32
C ASP A 43 -7.43 13.08 7.85
N VAL A 44 -6.59 12.13 7.43
CA VAL A 44 -6.16 12.00 6.02
C VAL A 44 -7.36 11.76 5.10
N LYS A 45 -8.23 10.81 5.46
CA LYS A 45 -9.47 10.48 4.75
C LYS A 45 -10.37 11.71 4.59
N ILE A 46 -10.62 12.44 5.68
CA ILE A 46 -11.45 13.65 5.66
C ILE A 46 -10.82 14.76 4.81
N ARG A 47 -9.50 14.92 4.89
CA ARG A 47 -8.79 16.02 4.22
C ARG A 47 -8.61 15.80 2.72
N PHE A 48 -8.43 14.56 2.28
CA PHE A 48 -8.01 14.23 0.92
C PHE A 48 -9.04 13.37 0.19
N CYS A 49 -9.42 12.22 0.76
CA CYS A 49 -10.30 11.26 0.11
C CYS A 49 -11.75 11.76 0.01
N LYS A 50 -12.28 12.43 1.04
CA LYS A 50 -13.64 12.99 1.00
C LYS A 50 -13.81 14.06 -0.10
N PRO A 51 -12.92 15.05 -0.26
CA PRO A 51 -12.97 15.94 -1.41
C PRO A 51 -12.86 15.20 -2.74
N LEU A 52 -11.94 14.23 -2.86
CA LEU A 52 -11.75 13.43 -4.07
C LEU A 52 -13.06 12.76 -4.53
N LEU A 53 -13.81 12.17 -3.58
CA LEU A 53 -15.11 11.52 -3.84
C LEU A 53 -16.23 12.48 -4.31
N LEU A 54 -16.04 13.78 -4.13
CA LEU A 54 -17.01 14.83 -4.46
C LEU A 54 -16.59 15.69 -5.66
N THR A 55 -15.36 15.55 -6.14
CA THR A 55 -14.84 16.21 -7.34
C THR A 55 -15.56 15.71 -8.59
N ASP A 56 -15.85 16.60 -9.54
CA ASP A 56 -16.41 16.23 -10.84
C ASP A 56 -15.44 15.30 -11.60
N PRO A 57 -15.93 14.24 -12.29
CA PRO A 57 -15.06 13.28 -12.97
C PRO A 57 -14.08 13.91 -13.96
N GLU A 58 -14.49 14.98 -14.65
CA GLU A 58 -13.65 15.70 -15.62
C GLU A 58 -12.44 16.39 -14.99
N GLU A 59 -12.52 16.74 -13.70
CA GLU A 59 -11.44 17.39 -12.94
C GLU A 59 -10.69 16.39 -12.04
N LEU A 60 -11.10 15.12 -12.02
CA LEU A 60 -10.65 14.14 -11.02
C LEU A 60 -9.15 13.87 -11.14
N GLU A 61 -8.65 13.65 -12.34
CA GLU A 61 -7.23 13.34 -12.58
C GLU A 61 -6.34 14.52 -12.20
N GLU A 62 -6.71 15.75 -12.61
CA GLU A 62 -5.98 16.97 -12.24
C GLU A 62 -5.97 17.15 -10.71
N TYR A 63 -7.13 16.99 -10.06
CA TYR A 63 -7.25 17.08 -8.61
C TYR A 63 -6.33 16.07 -7.91
N LEU A 64 -6.34 14.84 -8.39
CA LEU A 64 -5.60 13.72 -7.82
C LEU A 64 -4.09 13.98 -7.93
N LEU A 65 -3.58 14.31 -9.12
CA LEU A 65 -2.16 14.65 -9.32
C LEU A 65 -1.71 15.87 -8.52
N LYS A 66 -2.55 16.91 -8.44
CA LYS A 66 -2.27 18.13 -7.66
C LYS A 66 -2.19 17.87 -6.16
N THR A 67 -3.01 16.95 -5.64
CA THR A 67 -3.09 16.66 -4.20
C THR A 67 -2.21 15.50 -3.75
N LEU A 68 -1.76 14.65 -4.67
CA LEU A 68 -0.94 13.47 -4.41
C LEU A 68 0.30 13.74 -3.53
N PRO A 69 1.15 14.76 -3.79
CA PRO A 69 2.34 14.98 -2.96
C PRO A 69 2.00 15.30 -1.50
N PHE A 70 0.90 16.02 -1.28
CA PHE A 70 0.42 16.35 0.06
C PHE A 70 -0.20 15.13 0.74
N TYR A 71 -0.98 14.35 0.01
CA TYR A 71 -1.53 13.08 0.50
C TYR A 71 -0.42 12.13 0.93
N ALA A 72 0.56 11.87 0.04
CA ALA A 72 1.69 10.98 0.28
C ALA A 72 2.49 11.39 1.52
N LEU A 73 2.74 12.70 1.70
CA LEU A 73 3.42 13.21 2.89
C LEU A 73 2.65 12.91 4.18
N HIS A 74 1.31 13.05 4.17
CA HIS A 74 0.50 12.76 5.36
C HIS A 74 0.44 11.26 5.65
N ILE A 75 0.38 10.42 4.62
CA ILE A 75 0.47 8.96 4.78
C ILE A 75 1.82 8.58 5.39
N ALA A 76 2.92 9.10 4.86
CA ALA A 76 4.25 8.83 5.39
C ALA A 76 4.37 9.21 6.88
N PHE A 77 3.88 10.38 7.27
CA PHE A 77 3.86 10.79 8.69
C PHE A 77 2.91 9.98 9.57
N ALA A 78 1.80 9.51 9.02
CA ALA A 78 0.87 8.67 9.75
C ALA A 78 1.42 7.26 9.97
N MET A 79 2.15 6.72 8.99
CA MET A 79 2.70 5.36 8.98
C MET A 79 4.07 5.23 9.63
N GLU A 80 4.82 6.32 9.82
CA GLU A 80 6.17 6.30 10.42
C GLU A 80 6.26 5.47 11.72
N PRO A 81 5.30 5.54 12.68
CA PRO A 81 5.41 4.74 13.90
C PRO A 81 5.36 3.22 13.65
N ILE A 82 4.59 2.78 12.64
CA ILE A 82 4.56 1.37 12.20
C ILE A 82 5.90 1.00 11.58
N SER A 83 6.39 1.81 10.64
CA SER A 83 7.68 1.60 9.96
C SER A 83 8.82 1.46 10.96
N SER A 84 8.90 2.39 11.91
CA SER A 84 9.92 2.39 12.96
C SER A 84 9.79 1.15 13.85
N ASN A 85 8.58 0.75 14.25
CA ASN A 85 8.40 -0.44 15.07
C ASN A 85 8.68 -1.77 14.37
N LEU A 86 8.42 -1.83 13.06
CA LEU A 86 8.67 -3.01 12.24
C LEU A 86 10.15 -3.18 11.91
N PHE A 87 10.84 -2.08 11.59
CA PHE A 87 12.17 -2.15 10.96
C PHE A 87 13.31 -1.63 11.84
N LEU A 88 13.04 -0.85 12.89
CA LEU A 88 14.07 -0.25 13.75
C LEU A 88 14.05 -0.86 15.16
N ARG A 89 14.67 -2.04 15.30
CA ARG A 89 14.94 -2.67 16.60
C ARG A 89 16.38 -3.12 16.72
N VAL A 90 16.84 -3.26 17.97
CA VAL A 90 18.22 -3.67 18.28
C VAL A 90 18.44 -5.15 17.95
N GLU A 91 17.44 -6.00 18.18
CA GLU A 91 17.54 -7.44 17.97
C GLU A 91 16.95 -7.86 16.61
N GLU A 92 17.82 -8.35 15.72
CA GLU A 92 17.44 -8.76 14.36
C GLU A 92 16.42 -9.91 14.34
N GLU A 93 16.50 -10.84 15.29
CA GLU A 93 15.56 -11.97 15.39
C GLU A 93 14.16 -11.52 15.82
N GLU A 94 14.04 -10.46 16.63
CA GLU A 94 12.74 -9.88 16.94
C GLU A 94 12.08 -9.30 15.69
N ILE A 95 12.86 -8.57 14.88
CA ILE A 95 12.40 -8.02 13.59
C ILE A 95 11.89 -9.16 12.70
N LYS A 96 12.72 -10.18 12.48
CA LYS A 96 12.34 -11.33 11.63
C LYS A 96 11.06 -12.01 12.10
N ASN A 97 10.94 -12.25 13.40
CA ASN A 97 9.74 -12.89 13.97
C ASN A 97 8.49 -12.02 13.78
N ARG A 98 8.60 -10.70 13.94
CA ARG A 98 7.49 -9.77 13.74
C ARG A 98 7.09 -9.67 12.27
N LEU A 99 8.06 -9.54 11.36
CA LEU A 99 7.85 -9.56 9.91
C LEU A 99 7.15 -10.85 9.44
N LYS A 100 7.55 -12.03 9.97
CA LYS A 100 6.87 -13.29 9.68
C LYS A 100 5.42 -13.32 10.17
N LYS A 101 5.14 -12.76 11.35
CA LYS A 101 3.76 -12.61 11.85
C LYS A 101 2.96 -11.68 10.95
N MET A 102 3.57 -10.59 10.48
CA MET A 102 2.96 -9.64 9.57
C MET A 102 2.54 -10.32 8.25
N ILE A 103 3.40 -11.13 7.63
CA ILE A 103 3.04 -11.94 6.44
C ILE A 103 1.82 -12.82 6.72
N GLY A 104 1.80 -13.48 7.89
CA GLY A 104 0.67 -14.32 8.29
C GLY A 104 -0.63 -13.53 8.46
N PHE A 105 -0.53 -12.32 9.01
CA PHE A 105 -1.64 -11.40 9.16
C PHE A 105 -2.15 -10.90 7.82
N GLU A 106 -1.28 -10.40 6.93
CA GLU A 106 -1.65 -9.86 5.61
C GLU A 106 -2.51 -10.84 4.82
N LYS A 107 -2.12 -12.12 4.79
CA LYS A 107 -2.87 -13.17 4.08
C LYS A 107 -4.27 -13.36 4.65
N LYS A 108 -4.39 -13.47 5.98
CA LYS A 108 -5.69 -13.60 6.65
C LYS A 108 -6.54 -12.35 6.44
N PHE A 109 -5.92 -11.17 6.50
CA PHE A 109 -6.56 -9.89 6.29
C PHE A 109 -7.14 -9.82 4.88
N PHE A 110 -6.35 -10.15 3.86
CA PHE A 110 -6.78 -10.12 2.48
C PHE A 110 -7.92 -11.10 2.18
N ASP A 111 -7.89 -12.32 2.75
CA ASP A 111 -8.99 -13.29 2.64
C ASP A 111 -10.30 -12.71 3.17
N LYS A 112 -10.27 -12.07 4.34
CA LYS A 112 -11.46 -11.47 4.98
C LYS A 112 -11.92 -10.21 4.24
N LEU A 113 -10.98 -9.36 3.84
CA LEU A 113 -11.26 -8.15 3.09
C LEU A 113 -11.92 -8.49 1.75
N THR A 114 -11.44 -9.52 1.04
CA THR A 114 -12.02 -9.98 -0.23
C THR A 114 -13.50 -10.32 -0.11
N VAL A 115 -13.89 -11.03 0.96
CA VAL A 115 -15.31 -11.36 1.20
C VAL A 115 -16.12 -10.09 1.42
N LEU A 116 -15.63 -9.20 2.29
CA LEU A 116 -16.30 -7.94 2.61
C LEU A 116 -16.46 -7.04 1.39
N LEU A 117 -15.42 -6.91 0.56
CA LEU A 117 -15.44 -6.10 -0.65
C LEU A 117 -16.40 -6.65 -1.69
N LYS A 118 -16.51 -7.98 -1.86
CA LYS A 118 -17.50 -8.60 -2.77
C LYS A 118 -18.92 -8.27 -2.35
N GLU A 119 -19.22 -8.40 -1.06
CA GLU A 119 -20.53 -8.09 -0.50
C GLU A 119 -20.88 -6.61 -0.68
N LYS A 120 -19.95 -5.72 -0.34
CA LYS A 120 -20.16 -4.26 -0.42
C LYS A 120 -20.19 -3.73 -1.85
N ALA A 121 -19.28 -4.14 -2.73
CA ALA A 121 -19.29 -3.68 -4.13
C ALA A 121 -20.62 -4.01 -4.83
N SER A 122 -21.22 -5.16 -4.51
CA SER A 122 -22.51 -5.57 -5.05
C SER A 122 -23.66 -4.62 -4.67
N SER A 123 -23.64 -4.01 -3.47
CA SER A 123 -24.66 -3.03 -3.08
C SER A 123 -24.54 -1.69 -3.80
N TYR A 124 -23.38 -1.43 -4.41
CA TYR A 124 -23.08 -0.19 -5.13
C TYR A 124 -22.99 -0.38 -6.66
N SER A 125 -23.36 -1.56 -7.19
CA SER A 125 -23.25 -1.89 -8.62
C SER A 125 -21.84 -1.70 -9.21
N LEU A 126 -20.81 -1.84 -8.36
CA LEU A 126 -19.40 -1.71 -8.78
C LEU A 126 -18.84 -3.08 -9.19
N LYS A 127 -17.70 -3.07 -9.90
CA LYS A 127 -16.97 -4.28 -10.28
C LYS A 127 -16.12 -4.76 -9.09
N PRO A 128 -16.50 -5.83 -8.37
CA PRO A 128 -15.74 -6.30 -7.21
C PRO A 128 -14.31 -6.71 -7.58
N ASP A 129 -14.11 -7.31 -8.75
CA ASP A 129 -12.81 -7.83 -9.18
C ASP A 129 -11.76 -6.72 -9.35
N SER A 130 -12.15 -5.54 -9.86
CA SER A 130 -11.26 -4.38 -9.98
C SER A 130 -10.81 -3.88 -8.60
N ILE A 131 -11.75 -3.81 -7.65
CA ILE A 131 -11.46 -3.35 -6.28
C ILE A 131 -10.57 -4.37 -5.55
N ILE A 132 -10.84 -5.66 -5.73
CA ILE A 132 -10.03 -6.73 -5.16
C ILE A 132 -8.62 -6.75 -5.74
N ARG A 133 -8.47 -6.57 -7.06
CA ARG A 133 -7.14 -6.47 -7.71
C ARG A 133 -6.34 -5.29 -7.13
N ALA A 134 -6.98 -4.14 -6.95
CA ALA A 134 -6.33 -2.98 -6.36
C ALA A 134 -5.81 -3.23 -4.94
N HIS A 135 -6.61 -3.91 -4.11
CA HIS A 135 -6.16 -4.33 -2.78
C HIS A 135 -5.10 -5.45 -2.84
N ALA A 136 -5.19 -6.38 -3.79
CA ALA A 136 -4.20 -7.42 -3.99
C ALA A 136 -2.82 -6.81 -4.29
N ALA A 137 -2.73 -5.86 -5.22
CA ALA A 137 -1.48 -5.19 -5.58
C ALA A 137 -0.85 -4.46 -4.36
N ALA A 138 -1.67 -3.83 -3.51
CA ALA A 138 -1.19 -3.21 -2.27
C ALA A 138 -0.63 -4.25 -1.26
N ILE A 139 -1.30 -5.40 -1.12
CA ILE A 139 -0.86 -6.51 -0.26
C ILE A 139 0.41 -7.17 -0.83
N ASP A 140 0.48 -7.36 -2.14
CA ASP A 140 1.65 -7.95 -2.80
C ASP A 140 2.89 -7.06 -2.65
N TYR A 141 2.71 -5.74 -2.72
CA TYR A 141 3.73 -4.79 -2.33
C TYR A 141 4.20 -4.99 -0.87
N ASP A 142 3.28 -5.10 0.08
CA ASP A 142 3.62 -5.29 1.49
C ASP A 142 4.40 -6.59 1.71
N LEU A 143 3.93 -7.68 1.11
CA LEU A 143 4.59 -8.98 1.15
C LEU A 143 5.97 -8.93 0.50
N TRP A 144 6.11 -8.28 -0.65
CA TRP A 144 7.39 -8.09 -1.34
C TRP A 144 8.39 -7.33 -0.47
N LEU A 145 7.97 -6.21 0.13
CA LEU A 145 8.82 -5.40 1.00
C LEU A 145 9.30 -6.24 2.20
N ILE A 146 8.37 -6.91 2.87
CA ILE A 146 8.68 -7.72 4.05
C ILE A 146 9.62 -8.88 3.69
N ASN A 147 9.34 -9.61 2.62
CA ASN A 147 10.17 -10.74 2.18
C ASN A 147 11.56 -10.28 1.76
N SER A 148 11.67 -9.17 1.04
CA SER A 148 12.95 -8.59 0.66
C SER A 148 13.78 -8.24 1.90
N VAL A 149 13.19 -7.60 2.90
CA VAL A 149 13.89 -7.29 4.15
C VAL A 149 14.28 -8.56 4.93
N LEU A 150 13.43 -9.59 4.94
CA LEU A 150 13.75 -10.87 5.57
C LEU A 150 14.91 -11.62 4.91
N GLU A 151 15.02 -11.54 3.58
CA GLU A 151 16.04 -12.24 2.80
C GLU A 151 17.41 -11.57 2.90
N ILE A 152 17.46 -10.24 2.73
CA ILE A 152 18.72 -9.51 2.51
C ILE A 152 19.02 -8.46 3.58
N GLY A 153 18.16 -8.37 4.60
CA GLY A 153 18.24 -7.39 5.68
C GLY A 153 17.87 -5.98 5.23
N LEU A 154 17.45 -5.12 6.17
CA LEU A 154 17.02 -3.76 5.87
C LEU A 154 18.12 -2.94 5.18
N THR A 155 19.34 -2.98 5.70
CA THR A 155 20.48 -2.25 5.11
C THR A 155 20.83 -2.79 3.71
N GLY A 156 20.76 -4.10 3.51
CA GLY A 156 21.01 -4.72 2.21
C GLY A 156 19.96 -4.31 1.19
N PHE A 157 18.68 -4.34 1.60
CA PHE A 157 17.56 -3.86 0.79
C PHE A 157 17.74 -2.40 0.37
N LEU A 158 17.94 -1.50 1.34
CA LEU A 158 18.11 -0.07 1.06
C LEU A 158 19.32 0.22 0.15
N LYS A 159 20.43 -0.50 0.36
CA LYS A 159 21.61 -0.37 -0.48
C LYS A 159 21.29 -0.75 -1.93
N ARG A 160 20.72 -1.94 -2.16
CA ARG A 160 20.38 -2.40 -3.52
C ARG A 160 19.37 -1.51 -4.21
N LEU A 161 18.35 -1.08 -3.48
CA LEU A 161 17.37 -0.11 -3.98
C LEU A 161 18.04 1.17 -4.47
N SER A 162 18.93 1.74 -3.66
CA SER A 162 19.64 2.98 -3.99
C SER A 162 20.64 2.84 -5.14
N GLU A 163 21.30 1.69 -5.27
CA GLU A 163 22.37 1.47 -6.25
C GLU A 163 21.83 0.94 -7.59
N ARG A 164 20.75 0.15 -7.59
CA ARG A 164 20.31 -0.65 -8.74
C ARG A 164 18.95 -0.26 -9.29
N ALA A 165 18.08 0.32 -8.48
CA ALA A 165 16.65 0.43 -8.80
C ALA A 165 16.04 1.80 -8.50
N ILE A 166 16.85 2.82 -8.21
CA ILE A 166 16.34 4.10 -7.69
C ILE A 166 15.37 4.81 -8.66
N LYS A 167 15.55 4.66 -9.97
CA LYS A 167 14.69 5.31 -10.97
C LYS A 167 13.35 4.61 -11.08
N GLU A 168 13.39 3.29 -11.25
CA GLU A 168 12.23 2.42 -11.31
C GLU A 168 11.42 2.55 -10.01
N PHE A 169 12.12 2.70 -8.90
CA PHE A 169 11.53 2.93 -7.59
C PHE A 169 10.82 4.28 -7.47
N GLU A 170 11.40 5.36 -7.98
CA GLU A 170 10.74 6.68 -7.95
C GLU A 170 9.40 6.65 -8.69
N GLU A 171 9.35 6.03 -9.88
CA GLU A 171 8.09 5.87 -10.62
C GLU A 171 7.12 4.92 -9.91
N PHE A 172 7.61 3.77 -9.44
CA PHE A 172 6.83 2.83 -8.62
C PHE A 172 6.12 3.55 -7.45
N THR A 173 6.84 4.40 -6.72
CA THR A 173 6.27 5.11 -5.58
C THR A 173 5.12 6.03 -5.98
N ASN A 174 5.18 6.69 -7.13
CA ASN A 174 4.08 7.51 -7.61
C ASN A 174 2.83 6.67 -7.82
N HIS A 175 2.93 5.57 -8.58
CA HIS A 175 1.82 4.65 -8.84
C HIS A 175 1.29 3.99 -7.57
N LEU A 176 2.17 3.61 -6.64
CA LEU A 176 1.78 3.04 -5.35
C LEU A 176 0.96 4.03 -4.51
N TYR A 177 1.38 5.29 -4.43
CA TYR A 177 0.63 6.31 -3.68
C TYR A 177 -0.66 6.71 -4.39
N LEU A 178 -0.71 6.69 -5.72
CA LEU A 178 -1.94 6.83 -6.50
C LEU A 178 -2.93 5.71 -6.17
N LEU A 179 -2.47 4.45 -6.20
CA LEU A 179 -3.24 3.28 -5.83
C LEU A 179 -3.80 3.42 -4.40
N PHE A 180 -2.95 3.75 -3.43
CA PHE A 180 -3.38 3.94 -2.04
C PHE A 180 -4.43 5.05 -1.90
N TYR A 181 -4.31 6.13 -2.66
CA TYR A 181 -5.25 7.25 -2.57
C TYR A 181 -6.63 6.85 -3.09
N VAL A 182 -6.69 6.20 -4.25
CA VAL A 182 -7.97 5.78 -4.84
C VAL A 182 -8.61 4.65 -4.05
N THR A 183 -7.85 3.65 -3.58
CA THR A 183 -8.40 2.55 -2.77
C THR A 183 -8.94 3.07 -1.45
N MET A 184 -8.23 3.98 -0.78
CA MET A 184 -8.71 4.60 0.45
C MET A 184 -10.01 5.39 0.24
N GLY A 185 -10.16 6.08 -0.89
CA GLY A 185 -11.41 6.73 -1.29
C GLY A 185 -12.56 5.75 -1.52
N ILE A 186 -12.30 4.65 -2.25
CA ILE A 186 -13.28 3.59 -2.48
C ILE A 186 -13.72 2.96 -1.14
N ASP A 187 -12.77 2.66 -0.25
CA ASP A 187 -13.04 2.07 1.06
C ASP A 187 -13.90 2.99 1.96
N MET A 188 -13.73 4.31 1.85
CA MET A 188 -14.59 5.26 2.56
C MET A 188 -16.06 5.13 2.16
N VAL A 189 -16.35 4.79 0.90
CA VAL A 189 -17.73 4.54 0.47
C VAL A 189 -18.18 3.15 0.91
N LEU A 190 -17.41 2.11 0.57
CA LEU A 190 -17.82 0.72 0.78
C LEU A 190 -17.91 0.32 2.25
N LEU A 191 -17.00 0.83 3.08
CA LEU A 191 -16.81 0.39 4.46
C LEU A 191 -17.24 1.43 5.49
N GLU A 192 -17.45 2.68 5.09
CA GLU A 192 -17.76 3.79 6.00
C GLU A 192 -18.97 4.62 5.57
N ASP A 193 -19.66 4.23 4.49
CA ASP A 193 -20.86 4.88 3.96
C ASP A 193 -20.67 6.40 3.74
N SER A 194 -19.47 6.81 3.32
CA SER A 194 -19.13 8.21 3.09
C SER A 194 -19.91 8.79 1.90
N PRO A 195 -20.30 10.08 1.94
CA PRO A 195 -20.93 10.73 0.79
C PRO A 195 -20.01 10.75 -0.44
N TYR A 196 -20.57 10.50 -1.62
CA TYR A 196 -19.84 10.39 -2.87
C TYR A 196 -20.71 10.82 -4.05
N ARG A 197 -20.06 11.06 -5.19
CA ARG A 197 -20.73 11.07 -6.49
C ARG A 197 -20.54 9.74 -7.21
N GLU A 198 -21.61 9.22 -7.78
CA GLU A 198 -21.61 7.88 -8.41
C GLU A 198 -20.66 7.80 -9.61
N ASP A 199 -20.68 8.81 -10.47
CA ASP A 199 -19.78 8.94 -11.62
C ASP A 199 -18.30 8.98 -11.21
N THR A 200 -17.97 9.75 -10.17
CA THR A 200 -16.63 9.83 -9.60
C THR A 200 -16.19 8.50 -8.98
N LEU A 201 -17.05 7.83 -8.23
CA LEU A 201 -16.73 6.53 -7.63
C LEU A 201 -16.45 5.46 -8.70
N ILE A 202 -17.23 5.41 -9.78
CA ILE A 202 -17.00 4.51 -10.90
C ILE A 202 -15.62 4.79 -11.54
N MET A 203 -15.30 6.07 -11.74
CA MET A 203 -13.99 6.46 -12.29
C MET A 203 -12.84 6.05 -11.37
N LEU A 204 -12.96 6.23 -10.05
CA LEU A 204 -11.96 5.80 -9.08
C LEU A 204 -11.74 4.28 -9.11
N VAL A 205 -12.79 3.47 -9.28
CA VAL A 205 -12.67 2.01 -9.40
C VAL A 205 -11.89 1.62 -10.66
N ASN A 206 -12.12 2.29 -11.78
CA ASN A 206 -11.34 2.05 -13.00
C ASN A 206 -9.87 2.44 -12.80
N LEU A 207 -9.62 3.66 -12.30
CA LEU A 207 -8.27 4.13 -11.99
C LEU A 207 -7.53 3.21 -11.01
N SER A 208 -8.23 2.65 -10.01
CA SER A 208 -7.62 1.70 -9.07
C SER A 208 -7.14 0.42 -9.75
N SER A 209 -7.81 -0.02 -10.82
CA SER A 209 -7.38 -1.17 -11.60
C SER A 209 -6.16 -0.84 -12.44
N ASP A 210 -6.14 0.35 -13.06
CA ASP A 210 -5.02 0.80 -13.89
C ASP A 210 -3.76 1.00 -13.04
N TYR A 211 -3.87 1.65 -11.89
CA TYR A 211 -2.75 1.83 -10.97
C TYR A 211 -2.29 0.52 -10.32
N ALA A 212 -3.17 -0.45 -10.13
CA ALA A 212 -2.78 -1.77 -9.64
C ALA A 212 -1.88 -2.49 -10.66
N GLU A 213 -2.21 -2.40 -11.95
CA GLU A 213 -1.41 -2.97 -13.04
C GLU A 213 -0.01 -2.34 -13.11
N GLU A 214 0.07 -1.01 -13.05
CA GLU A 214 1.36 -0.31 -13.01
C GLU A 214 2.19 -0.73 -11.77
N VAL A 215 1.54 -0.82 -10.59
CA VAL A 215 2.20 -1.27 -9.36
C VAL A 215 2.74 -2.69 -9.51
N GLU A 216 1.97 -3.62 -10.06
CA GLU A 216 2.39 -5.01 -10.32
C GLU A 216 3.61 -5.06 -11.27
N ASP A 217 3.56 -4.35 -12.40
CA ASP A 217 4.64 -4.34 -13.41
C ASP A 217 5.96 -3.76 -12.85
N TYR A 218 5.86 -2.67 -12.09
CA TYR A 218 7.02 -2.10 -11.41
C TYR A 218 7.52 -3.00 -10.28
N LEU A 219 6.64 -3.68 -9.54
CA LEU A 219 7.04 -4.60 -8.47
C LEU A 219 7.82 -5.79 -9.01
N ASP A 220 7.41 -6.33 -10.16
CA ASP A 220 8.15 -7.37 -10.88
C ASP A 220 9.54 -6.86 -11.26
N THR A 221 9.62 -5.67 -11.85
CA THR A 221 10.89 -5.04 -12.23
C THR A 221 11.82 -4.84 -11.03
N LEU A 222 11.29 -4.31 -9.92
CA LEU A 222 12.05 -4.10 -8.69
C LEU A 222 12.51 -5.42 -8.08
N SER A 223 11.70 -6.48 -8.13
CA SER A 223 12.07 -7.81 -7.67
C SER A 223 13.29 -8.35 -8.42
N LEU A 224 13.33 -8.16 -9.75
CA LEU A 224 14.48 -8.55 -10.58
C LEU A 224 15.75 -7.78 -10.21
N LEU A 225 15.65 -6.47 -9.95
CA LEU A 225 16.79 -5.60 -9.67
C LEU A 225 17.36 -5.77 -8.25
N ILE A 226 16.51 -6.11 -7.29
CA ILE A 226 16.90 -6.27 -5.88
C ILE A 226 17.43 -7.68 -5.60
N SER A 227 16.89 -8.71 -6.26
CA SER A 227 17.40 -10.08 -6.15
C SER A 227 18.84 -10.19 -6.69
N ASN A 228 19.75 -10.77 -5.90
CA ASN A 228 21.15 -10.91 -6.34
C ASN A 228 21.29 -11.91 -7.49
N GLU A 229 20.67 -13.09 -7.36
CA GLU A 229 20.76 -14.16 -8.36
C GLU A 229 20.24 -13.67 -9.72
N THR A 230 19.11 -12.95 -9.69
CA THR A 230 18.47 -12.47 -10.93
C THR A 230 19.22 -11.29 -11.54
N TYR A 231 19.71 -10.36 -10.71
CA TYR A 231 20.50 -9.22 -11.18
C TYR A 231 21.84 -9.64 -11.81
N GLU A 232 22.54 -10.60 -11.21
CA GLU A 232 23.80 -11.13 -11.75
C GLU A 232 23.55 -11.83 -13.10
N ALA A 233 22.51 -12.67 -13.19
CA ALA A 233 22.13 -13.33 -14.44
C ALA A 233 21.79 -12.35 -15.58
N LEU A 234 21.05 -11.27 -15.28
CA LEU A 234 20.72 -10.22 -16.25
C LEU A 234 21.97 -9.46 -16.69
N THR A 235 22.85 -9.12 -15.75
CA THR A 235 24.07 -8.37 -16.02
C THR A 235 25.04 -9.17 -16.89
N ASP A 236 25.11 -10.48 -16.68
CA ASP A 236 25.95 -11.37 -17.49
C ASP A 236 25.37 -11.58 -18.88
N PHE A 237 24.05 -11.76 -19.01
CA PHE A 237 23.37 -11.83 -20.31
C PHE A 237 23.56 -10.55 -21.14
N MET A 238 23.52 -9.36 -20.53
CA MET A 238 23.71 -8.08 -21.22
C MET A 238 25.17 -7.82 -21.67
N LYS A 239 26.13 -8.61 -21.20
CA LYS A 239 27.56 -8.51 -21.58
C LYS A 239 27.97 -9.45 -22.71
N GLU A 240 27.13 -10.42 -23.05
CA GLU A 240 27.27 -11.32 -24.21
C GLU A 240 26.70 -10.70 -25.49
#